data_AF-A0A3N6FVW1-F1
#
_entry.id   AF-A0A3N6FVW1-F1
#
_cell.length_a   1.000
_cell.length_b   1.000
_cell.length_c   1.000
_cell.angle_alpha   90.00
_cell.angle_beta   90.00
_cell.angle_gamma   90.00
#
_symmetry.space_group_name_H-M   'P 1'
#
loop_
_entity.id
_entity.type
_entity.pdbx_description
1 polymer ?
#
loop_
_entity_poly.entity_id
_entity_poly.type
_entity_poly.pdbx_seq_one_letter_code
_entity_poly.pdbx_strand_id
1 'polypeptide(L)'
;MKLTSRDEWRVMVTLKPRRPADLGLTGLDDLAEFVALPGPLTVAVLPRRLGDFGFVSMGDRMASRDIEADYRQRCDEIARELRHRPQVEDVTVTCTETHTCSHCSLLWEVLTADEAANHSTNFDEHSVEGEPVCCDKSIAEFRTERGIPQINEGVVAFRNPDRPGVLLCREHGAGWGGMVPLRSEDLPDGGVCTHGDPAEPSKVCGRDVLIGGVA
;
A
#
# COMPACT_ATOMS: atom_id res chain seq x y z
N MET A 1 -1.83 3.12 -11.77
CA MET A 1 -0.35 3.24 -11.58
C MET A 1 0.03 3.76 -10.20
N LYS A 2 1.13 3.27 -9.62
CA LYS A 2 1.70 3.72 -8.33
C LYS A 2 2.40 5.07 -8.50
N LEU A 3 2.00 6.07 -7.71
CA LEU A 3 2.70 7.34 -7.55
C LEU A 3 3.46 7.31 -6.22
N THR A 4 4.75 7.62 -6.24
CA THR A 4 5.57 7.73 -5.02
C THR A 4 5.83 9.19 -4.72
N SER A 5 5.43 9.64 -3.53
CA SER A 5 5.77 10.93 -2.96
C SER A 5 6.75 10.74 -1.82
N ARG A 6 7.81 11.53 -1.82
CA ARG A 6 8.82 11.57 -0.76
C ARG A 6 8.50 12.71 0.16
N ASP A 7 7.94 12.40 1.33
CA ASP A 7 7.30 13.42 2.17
C ASP A 7 8.28 14.05 3.15
N GLU A 8 9.18 13.25 3.71
CA GLU A 8 10.06 13.70 4.79
C GLU A 8 11.44 13.07 4.67
N TRP A 9 12.45 13.90 4.43
CA TRP A 9 13.86 13.52 4.53
C TRP A 9 14.36 13.75 5.95
N ARG A 10 15.07 12.76 6.51
CA ARG A 10 15.64 12.85 7.85
C ARG A 10 16.95 12.08 7.98
N VAL A 11 17.81 12.55 8.86
CA VAL A 11 19.06 11.88 9.21
C VAL A 11 18.85 11.13 10.52
N MET A 12 18.90 9.80 10.45
CA MET A 12 18.88 8.93 11.62
C MET A 12 20.30 8.81 12.17
N VAL A 13 20.46 9.15 13.45
CA VAL A 13 21.75 9.20 14.13
C VAL A 13 21.72 8.24 15.31
N THR A 14 22.63 7.29 15.32
CA THR A 14 22.83 6.40 16.47
C THR A 14 23.95 6.94 17.32
N LEU A 15 23.64 7.25 18.57
CA LEU A 15 24.55 7.84 19.55
C LEU A 15 24.97 6.80 20.58
N LYS A 16 26.24 6.87 20.99
CA LYS A 16 26.81 6.12 22.10
C LYS A 16 27.40 7.09 23.13
N PRO A 17 26.54 7.77 23.91
CA PRO A 17 26.98 8.76 24.87
C PRO A 17 27.87 8.11 25.93
N ARG A 18 29.03 8.73 26.19
CA ARG A 18 29.99 8.28 27.20
C ARG A 18 29.94 9.17 28.44
N ARG A 19 29.43 10.40 28.30
CA ARG A 19 29.29 11.40 29.36
C ARG A 19 27.99 12.20 29.18
N PRO A 20 27.44 12.83 30.24
CA PRO A 20 26.27 13.70 30.13
C PRO A 20 26.43 14.82 29.08
N ALA A 21 27.65 15.37 28.98
CA ALA A 21 27.97 16.43 28.03
C ALA A 21 27.79 16.02 26.56
N ASP A 22 27.89 14.72 26.24
CA ASP A 22 27.67 14.23 24.87
C ASP A 22 26.20 14.40 24.42
N LEU A 23 25.29 14.50 25.40
CA LEU A 23 23.85 14.78 25.22
C LEU A 23 23.52 16.26 25.46
N GLY A 24 24.53 17.12 25.62
CA GLY A 24 24.34 18.54 25.93
C GLY A 24 23.98 18.83 27.39
N LEU A 25 24.03 17.84 28.28
CA LEU A 25 23.80 18.02 29.71
C LEU A 25 25.12 18.47 30.35
N THR A 26 25.29 19.78 30.54
CA THR A 26 26.49 20.37 31.15
C THR A 26 26.24 20.75 32.61
N GLY A 27 27.30 20.77 33.44
CA GLY A 27 27.22 21.18 34.85
C GLY A 27 26.62 20.14 35.80
N LEU A 28 26.47 18.88 35.38
CA LEU A 28 25.94 17.79 36.21
C LEU A 28 27.01 16.92 36.86
N ASP A 29 28.28 17.12 36.50
CA ASP A 29 29.39 16.23 36.91
C ASP A 29 29.58 16.16 38.43
N ASP A 30 29.22 17.23 39.15
CA ASP A 30 29.28 17.31 40.62
C ASP A 30 27.97 16.90 41.32
N LEU A 31 26.87 16.71 40.56
CA LEU A 31 25.52 16.52 41.09
C LEU A 31 25.01 15.07 40.96
N ALA A 32 25.48 14.32 39.96
CA ALA A 32 25.01 12.96 39.72
C ALA A 32 26.07 12.09 39.02
N GLU A 33 26.07 10.79 39.31
CA GLU A 33 26.82 9.80 38.56
C GLU A 33 26.09 9.47 37.25
N PHE A 34 26.81 9.51 36.13
CA PHE A 34 26.26 9.13 34.84
C PHE A 34 26.30 7.61 34.67
N VAL A 35 25.11 7.01 34.59
CA VAL A 35 24.96 5.61 34.22
C VAL A 35 24.66 5.54 32.72
N ALA A 36 25.55 4.91 31.95
CA ALA A 36 25.36 4.75 30.52
C ALA A 36 24.08 3.94 30.22
N LEU A 37 23.34 4.33 29.18
CA LEU A 37 22.17 3.59 28.74
C LEU A 37 22.59 2.19 28.26
N PRO A 38 21.78 1.14 28.54
CA PRO A 38 22.11 -0.24 28.14
C PRO A 38 22.01 -0.49 26.62
N GLY A 39 21.76 0.54 25.80
CA GLY A 39 21.64 0.41 24.36
C GLY A 39 21.89 1.73 23.63
N PRO A 40 22.02 1.65 22.29
CA PRO A 40 22.18 2.82 21.44
C PRO A 40 20.97 3.75 21.51
N LEU A 41 21.22 5.06 21.51
CA LEU A 41 20.17 6.08 21.41
C LEU A 41 20.05 6.52 19.96
N THR A 42 18.91 6.29 19.32
CA THR A 42 18.65 6.77 17.96
C THR A 42 17.84 8.06 17.99
N VAL A 43 18.33 9.09 17.29
CA VAL A 43 17.67 10.39 17.16
C VAL A 43 17.43 10.69 15.67
N ALA A 44 16.25 11.24 15.35
CA ALA A 44 15.97 11.76 14.02
C ALA A 44 16.31 13.26 13.96
N VAL A 45 17.16 13.65 13.01
CA VAL A 45 17.51 15.04 12.73
C VAL A 45 16.82 15.46 11.44
N LEU A 46 15.90 16.42 11.55
CA LEU A 46 15.17 16.97 10.41
C LEU A 46 15.94 18.16 9.80
N PRO A 47 16.15 18.19 8.48
CA PRO A 47 16.72 19.36 7.82
C PRO A 47 15.77 20.55 7.99
N ARG A 48 16.33 21.75 8.14
CA ARG A 48 15.52 22.97 8.03
C ARG A 48 14.90 23.06 6.64
N ARG A 49 13.74 23.71 6.57
CA ARG A 49 13.04 23.96 5.30
C ARG A 49 13.95 24.66 4.30
N LEU A 50 13.83 24.31 3.01
CA LEU A 50 14.66 24.92 1.96
C LEU A 50 14.45 26.43 1.89
N GLY A 51 13.20 26.88 2.07
CA GLY A 51 12.84 28.29 2.09
C GLY A 51 13.02 29.01 3.45
N ASP A 52 13.68 28.41 4.44
CA ASP A 52 14.03 29.05 5.70
C ASP A 52 15.42 29.69 5.63
N PHE A 53 15.45 31.02 5.55
CA PHE A 53 16.67 31.84 5.53
C PHE A 53 16.88 32.61 6.83
N GLY A 54 16.26 32.16 7.94
CA GLY A 54 16.39 32.74 9.27
C GLY A 54 15.51 33.97 9.49
N PHE A 55 15.70 35.05 8.72
CA PHE A 55 14.91 36.29 8.85
C PHE A 55 13.78 36.41 7.81
N VAL A 56 13.79 35.55 6.78
CA VAL A 56 12.74 35.44 5.76
C VAL A 56 12.37 33.97 5.59
N SER A 57 11.08 33.70 5.43
CA SER A 57 10.56 32.38 5.08
C SER A 57 9.76 32.44 3.78
N MET A 58 9.97 31.47 2.90
CA MET A 58 9.19 31.28 1.69
C MET A 58 8.88 29.79 1.48
N GLY A 59 7.90 29.49 0.61
CA GLY A 59 7.59 28.10 0.27
C GLY A 59 8.76 27.43 -0.44
N ASP A 60 9.00 26.14 -0.16
CA ASP A 60 10.14 25.38 -0.72
C ASP A 60 10.12 25.35 -2.26
N ARG A 61 8.92 25.40 -2.88
CA ARG A 61 8.74 25.52 -4.35
C ARG A 61 9.24 26.84 -4.93
N MET A 62 9.33 27.89 -4.14
CA MET A 62 9.96 29.15 -4.57
C MET A 62 11.47 29.12 -4.34
N ALA A 63 11.94 28.40 -3.32
CA ALA A 63 13.35 28.29 -2.99
C ALA A 63 14.12 27.31 -3.90
N SER A 64 13.44 26.28 -4.41
CA SER A 64 14.05 25.23 -5.22
C SER A 64 13.17 24.78 -6.39
N ARG A 65 13.83 24.44 -7.51
CA ARG A 65 13.23 23.78 -8.68
C ARG A 65 13.19 22.26 -8.54
N ASP A 66 14.05 21.71 -7.67
CA ASP A 66 14.15 20.27 -7.38
C ASP A 66 14.26 20.08 -5.86
N ILE A 67 13.10 20.20 -5.21
CA ILE A 67 12.97 20.14 -3.75
C ILE A 67 13.54 18.83 -3.21
N GLU A 68 13.35 17.73 -3.93
CA GLU A 68 13.77 16.41 -3.46
C GLU A 68 15.30 16.29 -3.46
N ALA A 69 15.94 16.64 -4.58
CA ALA A 69 17.40 16.60 -4.67
C ALA A 69 18.05 17.53 -3.62
N ASP A 70 17.49 18.71 -3.40
CA ASP A 70 18.03 19.67 -2.44
C ASP A 70 17.86 19.23 -0.98
N TYR A 71 16.72 18.63 -0.61
CA TYR A 71 16.56 18.06 0.73
C TYR A 71 17.48 16.86 0.96
N ARG A 72 17.64 16.00 -0.05
CA ARG A 72 18.59 14.89 0.00
C ARG A 72 20.01 15.40 0.21
N GLN A 73 20.45 16.36 -0.60
CA GLN A 73 21.77 16.98 -0.48
C GLN A 73 21.98 17.58 0.92
N ARG A 74 20.98 18.31 1.44
CA ARG A 74 21.04 18.89 2.78
C ARG A 74 21.15 17.83 3.88
N CYS A 75 20.44 16.71 3.74
CA CYS A 75 20.58 15.57 4.66
C CYS A 75 21.97 14.91 4.55
N ASP A 76 22.53 14.78 3.36
CA ASP A 76 23.87 14.25 3.15
C ASP A 76 24.95 15.16 3.77
N GLU A 77 24.78 16.48 3.70
CA GLU A 77 25.64 17.46 4.37
C GLU A 77 25.54 17.36 5.90
N ILE A 78 24.32 17.31 6.46
CA ILE A 78 24.09 17.10 7.90
C ILE A 78 24.71 15.77 8.34
N ALA A 79 24.50 14.70 7.58
CA ALA A 79 25.04 13.39 7.89
C ALA A 79 26.58 13.39 7.87
N ARG A 80 27.19 14.08 6.90
CA ARG A 80 28.65 14.25 6.83
C ARG A 80 29.18 14.96 8.06
N GLU A 81 28.55 16.05 8.50
CA GLU A 81 28.95 16.77 9.71
C GLU A 81 28.80 15.93 10.97
N LEU A 82 27.71 15.17 11.09
CA LEU A 82 27.46 14.33 12.26
C LEU A 82 28.43 13.16 12.38
N ARG A 83 28.86 12.56 11.27
CA ARG A 83 29.86 11.47 11.28
C ARG A 83 31.20 11.87 11.89
N HIS A 84 31.53 13.17 11.93
CA HIS A 84 32.77 13.65 12.55
C HIS A 84 32.65 13.83 14.08
N ARG A 85 31.46 13.60 14.67
CA ARG A 85 31.23 13.78 16.11
C ARG A 85 31.64 12.52 16.88
N PRO A 86 32.41 12.64 17.97
CA PRO A 86 32.96 11.49 18.69
C PRO A 86 31.92 10.59 19.37
N GLN A 87 30.73 11.14 19.66
CA GLN A 87 29.62 10.41 20.28
C GLN A 87 28.70 9.70 19.27
N VAL A 88 28.91 9.88 17.98
CA VAL A 88 28.10 9.28 16.91
C VAL A 88 28.69 7.92 16.52
N GLU A 89 27.86 6.88 16.59
CA GLU A 89 28.22 5.50 16.21
C GLU A 89 27.83 5.21 14.76
N ASP A 90 26.63 5.62 14.33
CA ASP A 90 26.15 5.44 12.96
C ASP A 90 25.29 6.62 12.49
N VAL A 91 25.27 6.86 11.18
CA VAL A 91 24.46 7.90 10.54
C VAL A 91 23.90 7.41 9.20
N THR A 92 22.57 7.35 9.13
CA THR A 92 21.83 6.92 7.94
C THR A 92 20.84 7.99 7.50
N VAL A 93 20.85 8.35 6.21
CA VAL A 93 19.83 9.22 5.62
C VAL A 93 18.64 8.38 5.21
N THR A 94 17.44 8.74 5.68
CA THR A 94 16.19 8.04 5.36
C THR A 94 15.17 9.02 4.79
N CYS A 95 14.26 8.51 3.99
CA CYS A 95 13.12 9.26 3.49
C CYS A 95 11.86 8.45 3.72
N THR A 96 10.82 9.08 4.25
CA THR A 96 9.48 8.49 4.30
C THR A 96 8.86 8.63 2.92
N GLU A 97 8.48 7.50 2.32
CA GLU A 97 7.76 7.45 1.06
C GLU A 97 6.28 7.16 1.31
N THR A 98 5.39 8.03 0.84
CA THR A 98 3.97 7.72 0.70
C THR A 98 3.68 7.32 -0.72
N HIS A 99 2.99 6.21 -0.88
CA HIS A 99 2.58 5.72 -2.18
C HIS A 99 1.08 5.95 -2.36
N THR A 100 0.68 6.53 -3.47
CA THR A 100 -0.73 6.78 -3.80
C THR A 100 -1.07 6.24 -5.18
N CYS A 101 -2.34 6.01 -5.43
CA CYS A 101 -2.81 5.58 -6.73
C CYS A 101 -3.07 6.77 -7.67
N SER A 102 -2.55 6.70 -8.91
CA SER A 102 -2.81 7.69 -9.95
C SER A 102 -4.29 7.85 -10.35
N HIS A 103 -5.10 6.80 -10.18
CA HIS A 103 -6.53 6.79 -10.53
C HIS A 103 -7.45 7.24 -9.40
N CYS A 104 -7.24 6.69 -8.19
CA CYS A 104 -8.12 6.89 -7.03
C CYS A 104 -7.59 7.94 -6.05
N SER A 105 -6.30 8.33 -6.13
CA SER A 105 -5.57 9.19 -5.18
C SER A 105 -5.52 8.67 -3.73
N LEU A 106 -6.04 7.47 -3.45
CA LEU A 106 -5.93 6.81 -2.15
C LEU A 106 -4.53 6.20 -1.97
N LEU A 107 -4.24 5.79 -0.73
CA LEU A 107 -3.01 5.09 -0.37
C LEU A 107 -2.85 3.83 -1.22
N TRP A 108 -1.63 3.59 -1.67
CA TRP A 108 -1.27 2.43 -2.47
C TRP A 108 -0.78 1.32 -1.55
N GLU A 109 -1.57 0.26 -1.46
CA GLU A 109 -1.22 -0.99 -0.80
C GLU A 109 -1.06 -2.09 -1.85
N VAL A 110 -0.34 -3.15 -1.51
CA VAL A 110 -0.16 -4.32 -2.37
C VAL A 110 -0.37 -5.58 -1.56
N LEU A 111 -0.93 -6.62 -2.19
CA LEU A 111 -1.03 -7.93 -1.58
C LEU A 111 0.38 -8.49 -1.31
N THR A 112 0.60 -8.93 -0.08
CA THR A 112 1.72 -9.82 0.25
C THR A 112 1.49 -11.21 -0.32
N ALA A 113 2.53 -12.05 -0.34
CA ALA A 113 2.41 -13.44 -0.79
C ALA A 113 1.36 -14.23 0.02
N ASP A 114 1.31 -14.02 1.34
CA ASP A 114 0.34 -14.68 2.22
C ASP A 114 -1.09 -14.20 1.95
N GLU A 115 -1.29 -12.90 1.72
CA GLU A 115 -2.61 -12.34 1.40
C GLU A 115 -3.12 -12.80 0.03
N ALA A 116 -2.23 -12.92 -0.97
CA ALA A 116 -2.58 -13.43 -2.30
C ALA A 116 -2.98 -14.91 -2.26
N ALA A 117 -2.32 -15.72 -1.41
CA ALA A 117 -2.64 -17.14 -1.22
C ALA A 117 -3.91 -17.37 -0.38
N ASN A 118 -4.35 -16.37 0.39
CA ASN A 118 -5.51 -16.49 1.26
C ASN A 118 -6.80 -16.03 0.55
N HIS A 119 -7.71 -16.97 0.32
CA HIS A 119 -9.02 -16.73 -0.30
C HIS A 119 -9.91 -15.72 0.44
N SER A 120 -9.62 -15.38 1.70
CA SER A 120 -10.36 -14.34 2.42
C SER A 120 -9.88 -12.92 2.13
N THR A 121 -8.69 -12.76 1.55
CA THR A 121 -8.06 -11.45 1.31
C THR A 121 -7.71 -11.21 -0.16
N ASN A 122 -7.60 -12.26 -0.96
CA ASN A 122 -7.33 -12.14 -2.38
C ASN A 122 -8.56 -11.67 -3.18
N PHE A 123 -8.36 -11.21 -4.42
CA PHE A 123 -9.46 -10.76 -5.27
C PHE A 123 -10.16 -11.95 -5.96
N ASP A 124 -9.36 -12.92 -6.42
CA ASP A 124 -9.81 -14.17 -7.03
C ASP A 124 -8.66 -15.20 -7.02
N GLU A 125 -8.88 -16.38 -7.62
CA GLU A 125 -7.86 -17.44 -7.75
C GLU A 125 -6.62 -17.04 -8.56
N HIS A 126 -6.64 -15.89 -9.24
CA HIS A 126 -5.54 -15.39 -10.06
C HIS A 126 -4.74 -14.26 -9.38
N SER A 127 -5.08 -13.92 -8.14
CA SER A 127 -4.33 -12.94 -7.38
C SER A 127 -2.88 -13.35 -7.12
N VAL A 128 -1.99 -12.36 -7.11
CA VAL A 128 -0.54 -12.57 -6.95
C VAL A 128 0.08 -11.56 -6.01
N GLU A 129 1.25 -11.90 -5.46
CA GLU A 129 2.06 -10.96 -4.69
C GLU A 129 2.38 -9.70 -5.51
N GLY A 130 2.23 -8.54 -4.85
CA GLY A 130 2.47 -7.23 -5.43
C GLY A 130 1.26 -6.65 -6.18
N GLU A 131 0.15 -7.38 -6.29
CA GLU A 131 -1.08 -6.88 -6.88
C GLU A 131 -1.67 -5.72 -6.04
N PRO A 132 -2.05 -4.59 -6.65
CA PRO A 132 -2.48 -3.42 -5.90
C PRO A 132 -3.84 -3.59 -5.23
N VAL A 133 -3.96 -3.08 -4.01
CA VAL A 133 -5.21 -2.95 -3.26
C VAL A 133 -5.63 -1.48 -3.23
N CYS A 134 -6.26 -0.97 -4.31
CA CYS A 134 -6.94 0.35 -4.27
C CYS A 134 -8.23 0.35 -5.08
N CYS A 135 -8.16 0.24 -6.41
CA CYS A 135 -9.31 0.38 -7.28
C CYS A 135 -9.14 -0.47 -8.53
N ASP A 136 -10.29 -0.82 -9.11
CA ASP A 136 -10.44 -1.71 -10.25
C ASP A 136 -9.54 -1.31 -11.42
N LYS A 137 -9.40 0.00 -11.68
CA LYS A 137 -8.51 0.51 -12.75
C LYS A 137 -7.04 0.17 -12.52
N SER A 138 -6.55 0.34 -11.29
CA SER A 138 -5.16 0.01 -10.96
C SER A 138 -4.89 -1.49 -11.01
N ILE A 139 -5.85 -2.29 -10.56
CA ILE A 139 -5.78 -3.75 -10.63
C ILE A 139 -5.79 -4.20 -12.09
N ALA A 140 -6.70 -3.65 -12.90
CA ALA A 140 -6.84 -3.99 -14.30
C ALA A 140 -5.57 -3.69 -15.11
N GLU A 141 -4.95 -2.53 -14.89
CA GLU A 141 -3.65 -2.16 -15.47
C GLU A 141 -2.57 -3.17 -15.07
N PHE A 142 -2.40 -3.43 -13.76
CA PHE A 142 -1.40 -4.36 -13.24
C PHE A 142 -1.56 -5.76 -13.86
N ARG A 143 -2.80 -6.26 -13.89
CA ARG A 143 -3.12 -7.57 -14.47
C ARG A 143 -2.86 -7.61 -15.97
N THR A 144 -3.20 -6.55 -16.70
CA THR A 144 -2.94 -6.42 -18.15
C THR A 144 -1.44 -6.47 -18.43
N GLU A 145 -0.64 -5.72 -17.69
CA GLU A 145 0.83 -5.67 -17.85
C GLU A 145 1.49 -7.03 -17.58
N ARG A 146 0.93 -7.83 -16.66
CA ARG A 146 1.46 -9.13 -16.27
C ARG A 146 0.82 -10.32 -16.97
N GLY A 147 -0.14 -10.09 -17.87
CA GLY A 147 -0.89 -11.17 -18.54
C GLY A 147 -1.74 -12.01 -17.59
N ILE A 148 -2.16 -11.43 -16.46
CA ILE A 148 -3.05 -12.06 -15.49
C ILE A 148 -4.50 -11.85 -15.96
N PRO A 149 -5.37 -12.88 -15.91
CA PRO A 149 -6.79 -12.71 -16.24
C PRO A 149 -7.41 -11.58 -15.41
N GLN A 150 -8.17 -10.70 -16.06
CA GLN A 150 -8.86 -9.61 -15.38
C GLN A 150 -9.81 -10.15 -14.32
N ILE A 151 -9.99 -9.41 -13.21
CA ILE A 151 -11.08 -9.73 -12.28
C ILE A 151 -12.36 -9.67 -13.09
N ASN A 152 -13.17 -10.71 -13.01
CA ASN A 152 -14.47 -10.79 -13.66
C ASN A 152 -15.49 -9.87 -12.95
N GLU A 153 -15.18 -8.58 -12.83
CA GLU A 153 -16.06 -7.55 -12.32
C GLU A 153 -17.24 -7.34 -13.27
N GLY A 154 -18.43 -7.27 -12.69
CA GLY A 154 -19.69 -7.20 -13.44
C GLY A 154 -20.23 -8.55 -13.91
N VAL A 155 -19.51 -9.66 -13.74
CA VAL A 155 -20.11 -10.99 -13.96
C VAL A 155 -21.13 -11.25 -12.86
N VAL A 156 -22.41 -11.31 -13.19
CA VAL A 156 -23.50 -11.57 -12.22
C VAL A 156 -23.89 -13.04 -12.20
N ALA A 157 -23.61 -13.75 -13.29
CA ALA A 157 -23.87 -15.18 -13.45
C ALA A 157 -22.90 -15.82 -14.44
N PHE A 158 -22.96 -17.14 -14.53
CA PHE A 158 -22.30 -17.93 -15.54
C PHE A 158 -23.34 -18.78 -16.26
N ARG A 159 -23.31 -18.80 -17.59
CA ARG A 159 -24.15 -19.65 -18.44
C ARG A 159 -23.40 -20.91 -18.82
N ASN A 160 -24.04 -22.06 -18.69
CA ASN A 160 -23.50 -23.31 -19.21
C ASN A 160 -23.91 -23.46 -20.69
N PRO A 161 -22.95 -23.43 -21.65
CA PRO A 161 -23.29 -23.55 -23.07
C PRO A 161 -23.81 -24.94 -23.46
N ASP A 162 -23.42 -25.97 -22.73
CA ASP A 162 -23.82 -27.36 -22.99
C ASP A 162 -25.21 -27.70 -22.42
N ARG A 163 -25.74 -26.84 -21.54
CA ARG A 163 -27.04 -27.03 -20.89
C ARG A 163 -27.88 -25.75 -20.95
N PRO A 164 -28.68 -25.57 -22.01
CA PRO A 164 -29.55 -24.41 -22.16
C PRO A 164 -30.44 -24.19 -20.93
N GLY A 165 -30.49 -22.96 -20.44
CA GLY A 165 -31.27 -22.57 -19.26
C GLY A 165 -30.57 -22.77 -17.91
N VAL A 166 -29.37 -23.37 -17.87
CA VAL A 166 -28.58 -23.45 -16.64
C VAL A 166 -27.80 -22.16 -16.42
N LEU A 167 -28.12 -21.49 -15.32
CA LEU A 167 -27.42 -20.31 -14.81
C LEU A 167 -26.80 -20.63 -13.45
N LEU A 168 -25.55 -20.26 -13.26
CA LEU A 168 -24.83 -20.39 -12.01
C LEU A 168 -24.53 -18.99 -11.48
N CYS A 169 -24.75 -18.74 -10.18
CA CYS A 169 -24.29 -17.48 -9.58
C CYS A 169 -22.76 -17.42 -9.55
N ARG A 170 -22.21 -16.26 -9.21
CA ARG A 170 -20.74 -16.07 -9.14
C ARG A 170 -20.04 -17.18 -8.36
N GLU A 171 -20.57 -17.51 -7.18
CA GLU A 171 -20.01 -18.54 -6.29
C GLU A 171 -20.00 -19.95 -6.91
N HIS A 172 -21.06 -20.33 -7.63
CA HIS A 172 -21.17 -21.69 -8.17
C HIS A 172 -20.65 -21.83 -9.61
N GLY A 173 -20.43 -20.73 -10.31
CA GLY A 173 -19.94 -20.73 -11.69
C GLY A 173 -18.47 -20.34 -11.85
N ALA A 174 -17.91 -19.57 -10.91
CA ALA A 174 -16.49 -19.21 -10.94
C ALA A 174 -15.60 -20.47 -10.88
N GLY A 175 -14.54 -20.48 -11.68
CA GLY A 175 -13.59 -21.59 -11.76
C GLY A 175 -14.03 -22.80 -12.61
N TRP A 176 -15.26 -22.86 -13.12
CA TRP A 176 -15.71 -23.95 -14.01
C TRP A 176 -15.30 -23.67 -15.46
N GLY A 177 -14.46 -24.55 -16.01
CA GLY A 177 -14.05 -24.47 -17.41
C GLY A 177 -15.24 -24.56 -18.38
N GLY A 178 -15.23 -23.73 -19.42
CA GLY A 178 -16.27 -23.71 -20.46
C GLY A 178 -17.53 -22.90 -20.12
N MET A 179 -17.60 -22.31 -18.92
CA MET A 179 -18.70 -21.40 -18.58
C MET A 179 -18.57 -20.05 -19.30
N VAL A 180 -19.71 -19.49 -19.72
CA VAL A 180 -19.77 -18.15 -20.31
C VAL A 180 -20.12 -17.15 -19.21
N PRO A 181 -19.23 -16.22 -18.83
CA PRO A 181 -19.55 -15.18 -17.88
C PRO A 181 -20.64 -14.26 -18.44
N LEU A 182 -21.65 -13.95 -17.64
CA LEU A 182 -22.74 -13.05 -17.98
C LEU A 182 -22.66 -11.78 -17.13
N ARG A 183 -22.81 -10.63 -17.77
CA ARG A 183 -22.97 -9.32 -17.12
C ARG A 183 -24.44 -9.03 -16.87
N SER A 184 -24.69 -7.94 -16.14
CA SER A 184 -26.06 -7.49 -15.90
C SER A 184 -26.84 -7.19 -17.18
N GLU A 185 -26.17 -6.69 -18.21
CA GLU A 185 -26.77 -6.45 -19.53
C GLU A 185 -27.19 -7.74 -20.25
N ASP A 186 -26.54 -8.87 -19.94
CA ASP A 186 -26.82 -10.18 -20.54
C ASP A 186 -28.01 -10.90 -19.89
N LEU A 187 -28.51 -10.37 -18.77
CA LEU A 187 -29.63 -10.88 -17.98
C LEU A 187 -30.61 -9.74 -17.63
N PRO A 188 -31.25 -9.10 -18.64
CA PRO A 188 -32.13 -7.96 -18.41
C PRO A 188 -33.36 -8.31 -17.55
N ASP A 189 -33.80 -9.57 -17.58
CA ASP A 189 -34.92 -10.10 -16.78
C ASP A 189 -34.44 -10.77 -15.49
N GLY A 190 -33.15 -10.68 -15.16
CA GLY A 190 -32.52 -11.43 -14.08
C GLY A 190 -32.43 -12.93 -14.36
N GLY A 191 -32.38 -13.72 -13.29
CA GLY A 191 -32.35 -15.18 -13.35
C GLY A 191 -32.13 -15.80 -11.98
N VAL A 192 -32.17 -17.13 -11.89
CA VAL A 192 -31.95 -17.86 -10.64
C VAL A 192 -30.84 -18.87 -10.83
N CYS A 193 -29.95 -18.98 -9.84
CA CYS A 193 -28.93 -20.01 -9.83
C CYS A 193 -29.56 -21.40 -9.70
N THR A 194 -29.32 -22.25 -10.69
CA THR A 194 -29.83 -23.63 -10.75
C THR A 194 -28.82 -24.69 -10.28
N HIS A 195 -27.76 -24.27 -9.58
CA HIS A 195 -26.81 -25.20 -8.98
C HIS A 195 -27.52 -26.08 -7.93
N GLY A 196 -27.38 -27.40 -8.01
CA GLY A 196 -27.98 -28.37 -7.10
C GLY A 196 -28.82 -29.43 -7.82
N ASP A 197 -29.42 -30.35 -7.05
CA ASP A 197 -30.32 -31.38 -7.58
C ASP A 197 -31.78 -30.88 -7.53
N PRO A 198 -32.48 -30.73 -8.67
CA PRO A 198 -33.87 -30.31 -8.67
C PRO A 198 -34.83 -31.31 -7.99
N ALA A 199 -34.44 -32.59 -7.84
CA ALA A 199 -35.20 -33.57 -7.07
C ALA A 199 -35.11 -33.33 -5.55
N GLU A 200 -34.14 -32.53 -5.11
CA GLU A 200 -33.93 -32.14 -3.72
C GLU A 200 -33.93 -30.61 -3.59
N PRO A 201 -35.09 -29.94 -3.54
CA PRO A 201 -35.18 -28.47 -3.58
C PRO A 201 -34.34 -27.76 -2.51
N SER A 202 -34.12 -28.40 -1.36
CA SER A 202 -33.26 -27.88 -0.28
C SER A 202 -31.77 -27.82 -0.62
N LYS A 203 -31.34 -28.49 -1.69
CA LYS A 203 -29.95 -28.48 -2.19
C LYS A 203 -29.76 -27.56 -3.40
N VAL A 204 -30.83 -26.93 -3.89
CA VAL A 204 -30.73 -25.96 -4.98
C VAL A 204 -30.33 -24.61 -4.40
N CYS A 205 -29.29 -24.00 -4.96
CA CYS A 205 -28.80 -22.69 -4.52
C CYS A 205 -29.92 -21.65 -4.53
N GLY A 206 -30.66 -21.55 -5.63
CA GLY A 206 -31.85 -20.71 -5.73
C GLY A 206 -31.60 -19.21 -5.58
N ARG A 207 -30.34 -18.76 -5.45
CA ARG A 207 -30.01 -17.34 -5.34
C ARG A 207 -30.33 -16.65 -6.66
N ASP A 208 -31.00 -15.52 -6.57
CA ASP A 208 -31.19 -14.63 -7.71
C ASP A 208 -29.83 -14.20 -8.25
N VAL A 209 -29.65 -14.34 -9.55
CA VAL A 209 -28.50 -13.82 -10.30
C VAL A 209 -28.82 -12.47 -10.94
N LEU A 210 -29.88 -11.77 -10.49
CA LEU A 210 -30.01 -10.30 -10.38
C LEU A 210 -31.38 -9.82 -9.87
N ILE A 211 -31.38 -8.82 -8.96
CA ILE A 211 -32.09 -7.53 -9.11
C ILE A 211 -31.12 -6.44 -8.63
N GLY A 212 -30.62 -5.63 -9.56
CA GLY A 212 -30.01 -4.34 -9.25
C GLY A 212 -31.09 -3.36 -8.80
N GLY A 213 -31.62 -3.59 -7.62
CA GLY A 213 -32.39 -2.65 -6.83
C GLY A 213 -31.53 -2.36 -5.63
N VAL A 214 -30.98 -1.15 -5.58
CA VAL A 214 -30.33 -0.57 -4.41
C VAL A 214 -31.05 -1.04 -3.14
N ALA A 215 -30.35 -1.76 -2.28
CA ALA A 215 -30.67 -1.81 -0.86
C ALA A 215 -29.91 -0.68 -0.16
#